data_AF-A0A5S5BYH6-F1
#
_entry.id   AF-A0A5S5BYH6-F1
#
_cell.length_a   1.000
_cell.length_b   1.000
_cell.length_c   1.000
_cell.angle_alpha   90.00
_cell.angle_beta   90.00
_cell.angle_gamma   90.00
#
_symmetry.space_group_name_H-M   'P 1'
#
loop_
_entity.id
_entity.type
_entity.pdbx_description
1 polymer ?
#
loop_
_entity_poly.entity_id
_entity_poly.type
_entity_poly.pdbx_seq_one_letter_code
_entity_poly.pdbx_strand_id
1 'polypeptide(L)'
;MSTIPNFPQGLLAEHARWHHANHHDNPSVLPPGYGELFLRFHRDYIRRALQWYHQAGYDPRLVAAWQEVPEPIRRSACYPMQAELRIRNAPQSFASIDELGRFIEGSNLHGCIHQEAARVFGEPDLNDFDVAPRNTIFYNIHGMIDNWYRQWEMAMGSGRSGGEEGTASAGAREGNASGPAASSRSRQASVRSRPTALQRPAAGRGSARKKSAARPTQQNARRGRRTAPLLSGTAKPRKSGR
;
A
#
# COMPACT_ATOMS: atom_id res chain seq x y z
N MET A 1 -20.90 10.70 5.35
CA MET A 1 -20.85 9.28 4.99
C MET A 1 -19.70 9.11 4.02
N SER A 2 -18.70 8.31 4.36
CA SER A 2 -17.50 8.14 3.53
C SER A 2 -17.62 6.94 2.58
N THR A 3 -18.70 6.16 2.66
CA THR A 3 -18.98 5.02 1.79
C THR A 3 -19.33 5.45 0.36
N ILE A 4 -18.64 4.87 -0.63
CA ILE A 4 -18.87 5.06 -2.05
C ILE A 4 -19.95 4.06 -2.51
N PRO A 5 -21.11 4.52 -3.02
CA PRO A 5 -22.15 3.63 -3.50
C PRO A 5 -21.72 2.91 -4.79
N ASN A 6 -22.34 1.75 -5.07
CA ASN A 6 -22.16 0.98 -6.30
C ASN A 6 -20.69 0.63 -6.66
N PHE A 7 -19.80 0.55 -5.66
CA PHE A 7 -18.39 0.31 -5.87
C PHE A 7 -18.13 -1.05 -6.59
N PRO A 8 -17.21 -1.13 -7.57
CA PRO A 8 -17.08 -2.33 -8.40
C PRO A 8 -16.59 -3.54 -7.61
N GLN A 9 -17.41 -4.60 -7.59
CA GLN A 9 -17.08 -5.85 -6.89
C GLN A 9 -15.78 -6.51 -7.40
N GLY A 10 -15.45 -6.33 -8.69
CA GLY A 10 -14.17 -6.77 -9.25
C GLY A 10 -12.96 -6.11 -8.58
N LEU A 11 -13.06 -4.81 -8.23
CA LEU A 11 -12.00 -4.07 -7.55
C LEU A 11 -11.94 -4.40 -6.05
N LEU A 12 -13.07 -4.63 -5.36
CA LEU A 12 -13.05 -5.12 -3.97
C LEU A 12 -12.36 -6.47 -3.89
N ALA A 13 -12.80 -7.41 -4.73
CA ALA A 13 -12.24 -8.76 -4.74
C ALA A 13 -10.77 -8.78 -5.18
N GLU A 14 -10.30 -7.83 -5.98
CA GLU A 14 -8.88 -7.69 -6.31
C GLU A 14 -8.05 -7.23 -5.11
N HIS A 15 -8.51 -6.19 -4.39
CA HIS A 15 -7.86 -5.69 -3.19
C HIS A 15 -7.79 -6.77 -2.09
N ALA A 16 -8.92 -7.41 -1.81
CA ALA A 16 -9.03 -8.54 -0.90
C ALA A 16 -8.01 -9.64 -1.25
N ARG A 17 -8.01 -10.13 -2.50
CA ARG A 17 -7.07 -11.18 -2.94
C ARG A 17 -5.61 -10.77 -2.79
N TRP A 18 -5.27 -9.50 -3.03
CA TRP A 18 -3.89 -9.04 -2.85
C TRP A 18 -3.49 -9.08 -1.38
N HIS A 19 -4.31 -8.54 -0.48
CA HIS A 19 -4.03 -8.56 0.97
C HIS A 19 -4.02 -9.99 1.52
N HIS A 20 -5.02 -10.83 1.23
CA HIS A 20 -5.02 -12.23 1.69
C HIS A 20 -3.83 -13.06 1.19
N ALA A 21 -3.17 -12.65 0.09
CA ALA A 21 -1.98 -13.32 -0.43
C ALA A 21 -0.65 -12.72 0.05
N ASN A 22 -0.64 -11.47 0.57
CA ASN A 22 0.57 -10.73 0.93
C ASN A 22 0.56 -10.17 2.37
N HIS A 23 -0.49 -10.39 3.17
CA HIS A 23 -0.55 -9.92 4.54
C HIS A 23 0.49 -10.65 5.41
N HIS A 24 1.11 -9.90 6.32
CA HIS A 24 2.11 -10.40 7.25
C HIS A 24 1.75 -9.92 8.66
N ASP A 25 1.40 -10.84 9.55
CA ASP A 25 1.00 -10.55 10.94
C ASP A 25 2.06 -9.78 11.75
N ASN A 26 3.33 -9.86 11.31
CA ASN A 26 4.46 -9.14 11.91
C ASN A 26 5.07 -8.15 10.90
N PRO A 27 4.64 -6.87 10.90
CA PRO A 27 5.17 -5.86 9.98
C PRO A 27 6.65 -5.56 10.20
N SER A 28 7.24 -5.90 11.35
CA SER A 28 8.68 -5.76 11.58
C SER A 28 9.54 -6.77 10.81
N VAL A 29 8.94 -7.76 10.14
CA VAL A 29 9.66 -8.85 9.43
C VAL A 29 9.08 -9.08 8.03
N LEU A 30 9.12 -8.04 7.20
CA LEU A 30 8.67 -8.09 5.81
C LEU A 30 9.75 -8.65 4.87
N PRO A 31 9.42 -9.60 3.97
CA PRO A 31 10.38 -10.25 3.09
C PRO A 31 10.91 -9.30 1.99
N PRO A 32 12.12 -9.49 1.46
CA PRO A 32 12.64 -8.70 0.35
C PRO A 32 11.70 -8.71 -0.86
N GLY A 33 11.45 -7.54 -1.44
CA GLY A 33 10.52 -7.32 -2.56
C GLY A 33 9.09 -6.98 -2.14
N TYR A 34 8.72 -7.17 -0.86
CA TYR A 34 7.39 -6.82 -0.35
C TYR A 34 7.06 -5.34 -0.55
N GLY A 35 8.00 -4.44 -0.26
CA GLY A 35 7.75 -2.99 -0.29
C GLY A 35 7.47 -2.49 -1.71
N GLU A 36 8.14 -3.09 -2.69
CA GLU A 36 7.89 -2.81 -4.11
C GLU A 36 6.51 -3.30 -4.54
N LEU A 37 6.14 -4.52 -4.15
CA LEU A 37 4.80 -5.07 -4.42
C LEU A 37 3.70 -4.21 -3.79
N PHE A 38 3.87 -3.81 -2.53
CA PHE A 38 2.93 -2.94 -1.79
C PHE A 38 2.73 -1.60 -2.50
N LEU A 39 3.81 -0.85 -2.78
CA LEU A 39 3.71 0.48 -3.37
C LEU A 39 3.18 0.45 -4.81
N ARG A 40 3.64 -0.49 -5.64
CA ARG A 40 3.17 -0.62 -7.02
C ARG A 40 1.70 -1.05 -7.08
N PHE A 41 1.30 -2.04 -6.28
CA PHE A 41 -0.08 -2.51 -6.25
C PHE A 41 -1.03 -1.37 -5.88
N HIS A 42 -0.78 -0.65 -4.77
CA HIS A 42 -1.67 0.41 -4.33
C HIS A 42 -1.73 1.58 -5.31
N ARG A 43 -0.60 2.02 -5.90
CA ARG A 43 -0.57 3.01 -6.99
C ARG A 43 -1.45 2.61 -8.18
N ASP A 44 -1.31 1.37 -8.64
CA ASP A 44 -2.02 0.86 -9.81
C ASP A 44 -3.50 0.59 -9.52
N TYR A 45 -3.81 0.21 -8.28
CA TYR A 45 -5.16 0.01 -7.78
C TYR A 45 -5.93 1.34 -7.67
N ILE A 46 -5.41 2.32 -6.91
CA ILE A 46 -6.11 3.61 -6.72
C ILE A 46 -6.30 4.32 -8.05
N ARG A 47 -5.34 4.23 -8.98
CA ARG A 47 -5.47 4.82 -10.32
C ARG A 47 -6.67 4.27 -11.11
N ARG A 48 -6.91 2.96 -11.07
CA ARG A 48 -8.06 2.33 -11.76
C ARG A 48 -9.38 2.58 -11.02
N ALA A 49 -9.36 2.51 -9.69
CA ALA A 49 -10.53 2.80 -8.87
C ALA A 49 -10.98 4.27 -9.00
N LEU A 50 -10.05 5.22 -8.98
CA LEU A 50 -10.33 6.64 -9.20
C LEU A 50 -10.77 6.93 -10.64
N GLN A 51 -10.20 6.26 -11.65
CA GLN A 51 -10.69 6.36 -13.03
C GLN A 51 -12.18 5.97 -13.13
N TRP A 52 -12.58 4.84 -12.52
CA TRP A 52 -14.00 4.47 -12.44
C TRP A 52 -14.83 5.50 -11.63
N TYR A 53 -14.31 5.97 -10.49
CA TYR A 53 -14.99 6.93 -9.61
C TYR A 53 -15.33 8.23 -10.34
N HIS A 54 -14.39 8.76 -11.15
CA HIS A 54 -14.62 9.93 -12.00
C HIS A 54 -15.63 9.64 -13.13
N GLN A 55 -15.55 8.47 -13.76
CA GLN A 55 -16.49 8.06 -14.82
C GLN A 55 -17.93 7.89 -14.29
N ALA A 56 -18.08 7.48 -13.02
CA ALA A 56 -19.37 7.37 -12.34
C ALA A 56 -19.93 8.74 -11.87
N GLY A 57 -19.20 9.85 -12.06
CA GLY A 57 -19.66 11.20 -11.76
C GLY A 57 -19.61 11.58 -10.27
N TYR A 58 -18.84 10.85 -9.44
CA TYR A 58 -18.68 11.18 -8.02
C TYR A 58 -17.73 12.38 -7.80
N ASP A 59 -17.89 13.06 -6.66
CA ASP A 59 -17.14 14.28 -6.34
C ASP A 59 -15.65 13.99 -6.07
N PRO A 60 -14.73 14.44 -6.96
CA PRO A 60 -13.30 14.15 -6.84
C PRO A 60 -12.68 14.70 -5.55
N ARG A 61 -13.31 15.68 -4.89
CA ARG A 61 -12.79 16.30 -3.65
C ARG A 61 -12.83 15.34 -2.46
N LEU A 62 -13.74 14.36 -2.45
CA LEU A 62 -13.88 13.41 -1.35
C LEU A 62 -12.73 12.41 -1.31
N VAL A 63 -12.15 12.09 -2.47
CA VAL A 63 -11.07 11.10 -2.66
C VAL A 63 -9.71 11.73 -2.89
N ALA A 64 -9.59 13.06 -2.75
CA ALA A 64 -8.33 13.77 -2.93
C ALA A 64 -7.28 13.31 -1.91
N ALA A 65 -6.06 13.03 -2.37
CA ALA A 65 -4.95 12.62 -1.51
C ALA A 65 -4.74 13.63 -0.36
N TRP A 66 -4.55 13.13 0.86
CA TRP A 66 -4.10 14.01 1.94
C TRP A 66 -2.70 14.55 1.62
N GLN A 67 -2.46 15.82 1.95
CA GLN A 67 -1.14 16.44 1.81
C GLN A 67 -0.20 16.03 2.96
N GLU A 68 -0.79 15.74 4.12
CA GLU A 68 -0.15 15.20 5.31
C GLU A 68 -1.17 14.46 6.17
N VAL A 69 -0.69 13.65 7.10
CA VAL A 69 -1.59 12.88 7.98
C VAL A 69 -2.39 13.85 8.87
N PRO A 70 -3.71 13.68 9.02
CA PRO A 70 -4.52 14.50 9.92
C PRO A 70 -3.97 14.55 11.35
N GLU A 71 -3.87 15.75 11.91
CA GLU A 71 -3.29 15.97 13.25
C GLU A 71 -3.90 15.10 14.38
N PRO A 72 -5.21 14.78 14.42
CA PRO A 72 -5.76 13.83 15.40
C PRO A 72 -5.15 12.42 15.33
N ILE A 73 -4.68 11.98 14.15
CA ILE A 73 -3.97 10.71 13.94
C ILE A 73 -2.50 10.86 14.34
N ARG A 74 -1.85 11.97 13.96
CA ARG A 74 -0.43 12.26 14.28
C ARG A 74 -0.14 12.35 15.78
N ARG A 75 -1.15 12.72 16.58
CA ARG A 75 -1.08 12.75 18.06
C ARG A 75 -1.47 11.45 18.74
N SER A 76 -1.76 10.39 17.99
CA SER A 76 -2.09 9.08 18.58
C SER A 76 -0.85 8.38 19.14
N ALA A 77 -1.05 7.49 20.11
CA ALA A 77 0.06 6.78 20.77
C ALA A 77 0.79 5.79 19.85
N CYS A 78 0.17 5.34 18.75
CA CYS A 78 0.81 4.42 17.80
C CYS A 78 1.65 5.13 16.73
N TYR A 79 1.54 6.45 16.58
CA TYR A 79 2.01 7.15 15.40
C TYR A 79 3.54 7.36 15.40
N PRO A 80 4.30 6.73 14.49
CA PRO A 80 5.75 6.85 14.45
C PRO A 80 6.15 8.15 13.75
N MET A 81 6.03 9.29 14.43
CA MET A 81 6.30 10.62 13.87
C MET A 81 7.65 10.72 13.12
N GLN A 82 8.70 10.07 13.63
CA GLN A 82 10.02 10.06 12.98
C GLN A 82 10.05 9.30 11.64
N ALA A 83 9.15 8.33 11.44
CA ALA A 83 9.01 7.66 10.15
C ALA A 83 8.41 8.59 9.09
N GLU A 84 7.33 9.32 9.42
CA GLU A 84 6.75 10.34 8.55
C GLU A 84 7.80 11.40 8.17
N LEU A 85 8.55 11.90 9.16
CA LEU A 85 9.60 12.89 8.95
C LEU A 85 10.74 12.37 8.06
N ARG A 86 11.20 11.11 8.21
CA ARG A 86 12.20 10.52 7.30
C ARG A 86 11.67 10.44 5.87
N ILE A 87 10.42 10.00 5.69
CA ILE A 87 9.79 9.86 4.38
C ILE A 87 9.66 11.22 3.67
N ARG A 88 9.20 12.26 4.38
CA ARG A 88 8.99 13.61 3.83
C ARG A 88 10.30 14.39 3.61
N ASN A 89 11.24 14.32 4.55
CA ASN A 89 12.40 15.23 4.57
C ASN A 89 13.70 14.57 4.08
N ALA A 90 13.76 13.24 4.01
CA ALA A 90 14.91 12.50 3.51
C ALA A 90 14.49 11.30 2.62
N PRO A 91 13.66 11.50 1.57
CA PRO A 91 13.27 10.41 0.67
C PRO A 91 14.47 9.72 0.01
N GLN A 92 15.54 10.44 -0.32
CA GLN A 92 16.81 9.88 -0.82
C GLN A 92 17.53 8.94 0.16
N SER A 93 17.07 8.82 1.42
CA SER A 93 17.62 7.89 2.40
C SER A 93 17.14 6.44 2.23
N PHE A 94 16.28 6.15 1.25
CA PHE A 94 15.86 4.79 0.89
C PHE A 94 16.53 4.37 -0.41
N ALA A 95 17.36 3.33 -0.37
CA ALA A 95 18.15 2.87 -1.51
C ALA A 95 17.29 2.25 -2.63
N SER A 96 16.07 1.81 -2.32
CA SER A 96 15.14 1.22 -3.27
C SER A 96 13.68 1.49 -2.88
N ILE A 97 12.78 1.31 -3.86
CA ILE A 97 11.32 1.29 -3.65
C ILE A 97 10.91 0.20 -2.65
N ASP A 98 11.60 -0.95 -2.62
CA ASP A 98 11.37 -2.00 -1.63
C ASP A 98 11.74 -1.56 -0.21
N GLU A 99 12.86 -0.84 -0.02
CA GLU A 99 13.20 -0.29 1.29
C GLU A 99 12.16 0.74 1.75
N LEU A 100 11.75 1.65 0.86
CA LEU A 100 10.70 2.65 1.16
C LEU A 100 9.38 1.98 1.57
N GLY A 101 8.90 1.01 0.77
CA GLY A 101 7.63 0.33 1.04
C GLY A 101 7.67 -0.52 2.32
N ARG A 102 8.76 -1.26 2.56
CA ARG A 102 8.95 -2.00 3.81
C ARG A 102 9.12 -1.08 5.02
N PHE A 103 9.64 0.13 4.86
CA PHE A 103 9.71 1.10 5.95
C PHE A 103 8.33 1.71 6.28
N ILE A 104 7.51 2.03 5.27
CA ILE A 104 6.15 2.57 5.45
C ILE A 104 5.26 1.59 6.22
N GLU A 105 5.30 0.30 5.85
CA GLU A 105 4.54 -0.75 6.54
C GLU A 105 5.21 -1.13 7.88
N GLY A 106 6.51 -1.46 7.84
CA GLY A 106 7.24 -2.03 8.96
C GLY A 106 7.56 -1.10 10.12
N SER A 107 7.47 0.21 9.93
CA SER A 107 7.52 1.18 11.03
C SER A 107 6.19 1.31 11.80
N ASN A 108 5.15 0.55 11.43
CA ASN A 108 3.76 0.70 11.86
C ASN A 108 3.12 2.05 11.47
N LEU A 109 3.72 2.83 10.56
CA LEU A 109 3.15 4.11 10.12
C LEU A 109 1.82 3.90 9.39
N HIS A 110 1.80 3.04 8.38
CA HIS A 110 0.60 2.75 7.59
C HIS A 110 -0.52 2.12 8.43
N GLY A 111 -0.21 1.08 9.22
CA GLY A 111 -1.19 0.43 10.11
C GLY A 111 -1.81 1.39 11.13
N CYS A 112 -1.00 2.24 11.78
CA CYS A 112 -1.50 3.25 12.70
C CYS A 112 -2.40 4.28 12.01
N ILE A 113 -2.07 4.71 10.78
CA ILE A 113 -2.93 5.63 10.00
C ILE A 113 -4.30 5.01 9.72
N HIS A 114 -4.38 3.75 9.30
CA HIS A 114 -5.66 3.04 9.11
C HIS A 114 -6.47 2.95 10.41
N GLN A 115 -5.84 2.42 11.47
CA GLN A 115 -6.48 2.21 12.76
C GLN A 115 -7.08 3.51 13.32
N GLU A 116 -6.29 4.59 13.30
CA GLU A 116 -6.70 5.86 13.89
C GLU A 116 -7.61 6.66 12.96
N ALA A 117 -7.50 6.54 11.65
CA ALA A 117 -8.49 7.11 10.73
C ALA A 117 -9.86 6.44 10.93
N ALA A 118 -9.92 5.11 11.03
CA ALA A 118 -11.14 4.37 11.32
C ALA A 118 -11.79 4.87 12.64
N ARG A 119 -10.98 5.10 13.67
CA ARG A 119 -11.42 5.61 14.98
C ARG A 119 -11.86 7.08 14.94
N VAL A 120 -11.09 7.96 14.30
CA VAL A 120 -11.30 9.41 14.27
C VAL A 120 -12.51 9.78 13.41
N PHE A 121 -12.70 9.11 12.28
CA PHE A 121 -13.78 9.40 11.34
C PHE A 121 -15.04 8.52 11.55
N GLY A 122 -14.97 7.48 12.38
CA GLY A 122 -16.10 6.58 12.66
C GLY A 122 -16.36 5.56 11.56
N GLU A 123 -15.29 5.11 10.88
CA GLU A 123 -15.32 4.37 9.63
C GLU A 123 -14.59 3.01 9.79
N PRO A 124 -15.17 2.04 10.52
CA PRO A 124 -14.49 0.78 10.90
C PRO A 124 -14.10 -0.08 9.69
N ASP A 125 -14.84 0.03 8.58
CA ASP A 125 -14.54 -0.62 7.29
C ASP A 125 -13.11 -0.38 6.79
N LEU A 126 -12.49 0.73 7.19
CA LEU A 126 -11.16 1.12 6.75
C LEU A 126 -10.05 0.16 7.24
N ASN A 127 -10.34 -0.65 8.27
CA ASN A 127 -9.45 -1.68 8.80
C ASN A 127 -9.71 -3.09 8.20
N ASP A 128 -10.68 -3.23 7.30
CA ASP A 128 -11.06 -4.51 6.71
C ASP A 128 -10.64 -4.58 5.23
N PHE A 129 -9.70 -5.46 4.90
CA PHE A 129 -9.17 -5.59 3.54
C PHE A 129 -10.22 -5.98 2.49
N ASP A 130 -11.35 -6.59 2.89
CA ASP A 130 -12.40 -7.00 1.97
C ASP A 130 -13.31 -5.83 1.54
N VAL A 131 -13.38 -4.77 2.36
CA VAL A 131 -14.30 -3.64 2.13
C VAL A 131 -13.65 -2.25 2.11
N ALA A 132 -12.47 -2.04 2.68
CA ALA A 132 -11.83 -0.72 2.81
C ALA A 132 -11.83 0.16 1.54
N PRO A 133 -11.63 -0.36 0.31
CA PRO A 133 -11.71 0.45 -0.92
C PRO A 133 -13.09 1.08 -1.19
N ARG A 134 -14.15 0.66 -0.49
CA ARG A 134 -15.46 1.34 -0.55
C ARG A 134 -15.48 2.65 0.22
N ASN A 135 -14.42 3.00 0.97
CA ASN A 135 -14.34 4.20 1.77
C ASN A 135 -13.56 5.31 1.05
N THR A 136 -14.03 6.56 1.07
CA THR A 136 -13.28 7.68 0.49
C THR A 136 -11.94 7.92 1.20
N ILE A 137 -11.86 7.61 2.50
CA ILE A 137 -10.66 7.76 3.33
C ILE A 137 -9.51 6.86 2.88
N PHE A 138 -9.82 5.69 2.33
CA PHE A 138 -8.84 4.80 1.68
C PHE A 138 -8.04 5.54 0.60
N TYR A 139 -8.71 6.32 -0.25
CA TYR A 139 -8.07 7.09 -1.31
C TYR A 139 -7.29 8.30 -0.78
N ASN A 140 -7.78 8.92 0.30
CA ASN A 140 -7.04 10.00 0.95
C ASN A 140 -5.68 9.49 1.49
N ILE A 141 -5.67 8.30 2.14
CA ILE A 141 -4.47 7.64 2.69
C ILE A 141 -3.55 7.13 1.58
N HIS A 142 -4.03 6.26 0.69
CA HIS A 142 -3.17 5.66 -0.34
C HIS A 142 -2.72 6.67 -1.40
N GLY A 143 -3.51 7.73 -1.65
CA GLY A 143 -3.07 8.86 -2.46
C GLY A 143 -1.92 9.64 -1.82
N MET A 144 -1.93 9.83 -0.49
CA MET A 144 -0.83 10.43 0.26
C MET A 144 0.43 9.54 0.22
N ILE A 145 0.28 8.23 0.37
CA ILE A 145 1.39 7.27 0.24
C ILE A 145 1.97 7.27 -1.18
N ASP A 146 1.13 7.37 -2.21
CA ASP A 146 1.61 7.54 -3.58
C ASP A 146 2.32 8.88 -3.79
N ASN A 147 1.87 9.97 -3.13
CA ASN A 147 2.60 11.25 -3.14
C ASN A 147 4.02 11.09 -2.56
N TRP A 148 4.19 10.32 -1.48
CA TRP A 148 5.51 10.02 -0.90
C TRP A 148 6.37 9.16 -1.84
N TYR A 149 5.78 8.14 -2.48
CA TYR A 149 6.49 7.33 -3.49
C TYR A 149 6.93 8.18 -4.69
N ARG A 150 6.09 9.09 -5.20
CA ARG A 150 6.50 10.03 -6.28
C ARG A 150 7.61 11.00 -5.83
N GLN A 151 7.63 11.44 -4.58
CA GLN A 151 8.73 12.26 -4.03
C GLN A 151 10.06 11.48 -3.99
N TRP A 152 10.02 10.20 -3.64
CA TRP A 152 11.19 9.31 -3.73
C TRP A 152 11.69 9.16 -5.18
N GLU A 153 10.79 8.95 -6.15
CA GLU A 153 11.17 8.85 -7.57
C GLU A 153 11.85 10.14 -8.06
N MET A 154 11.36 11.32 -7.64
CA MET A 154 11.96 12.62 -7.96
C MET A 154 13.33 12.82 -7.31
N ALA A 155 13.51 12.39 -6.05
CA ALA A 155 14.79 12.48 -5.36
C ALA A 155 15.87 11.59 -6.03
N MET A 156 15.51 10.35 -6.37
CA MET A 156 16.39 9.40 -7.05
C MET A 156 16.70 9.80 -8.51
N GLY A 157 15.77 10.48 -9.19
CA GLY A 157 16.02 11.07 -10.50
C GLY A 157 16.98 12.27 -10.43
N SER A 158 16.74 13.19 -9.51
CA SER A 158 17.56 14.41 -9.34
C SER A 158 19.01 14.11 -8.99
N GLY A 159 19.27 13.07 -8.19
CA GLY A 159 20.63 12.64 -7.83
C GLY A 159 21.47 12.08 -8.99
N ARG A 160 20.86 11.76 -10.15
CA ARG A 160 21.56 11.20 -11.32
C ARG A 160 21.91 12.24 -12.38
N SER A 161 21.36 13.44 -12.30
CA SER A 161 21.57 14.52 -13.29
C SER A 161 22.60 15.57 -12.87
N GLY A 162 23.23 15.42 -11.69
CA GLY A 162 24.23 16.36 -11.15
C GLY A 162 25.68 15.84 -11.18
N GLY A 163 25.97 14.80 -11.98
CA GLY A 163 27.25 14.09 -11.97
C GLY A 163 28.26 14.49 -13.06
N GLU A 164 27.86 15.27 -14.06
CA GLU A 164 28.71 15.66 -15.19
C GLU A 164 28.55 17.14 -15.54
N GLU A 165 29.41 17.99 -14.96
CA GLU A 165 30.14 19.10 -15.62
C GLU A 165 30.90 19.92 -14.54
N GLY A 166 32.15 20.33 -14.80
CA GLY A 166 32.86 21.18 -13.83
C GLY A 166 34.39 21.32 -13.91
N THR A 167 35.10 20.56 -14.76
CA THR A 167 36.57 20.71 -14.93
C THR A 167 36.96 21.05 -16.37
N ALA A 168 36.62 22.26 -16.80
CA ALA A 168 37.18 22.88 -18.00
C ALA A 168 37.37 24.39 -17.81
N SER A 169 38.57 24.79 -17.40
CA SER A 169 39.03 26.19 -17.46
C SER A 169 40.43 26.26 -18.05
N ALA A 170 40.49 26.45 -19.37
CA ALA A 170 41.63 26.95 -20.12
C ALA A 170 41.08 27.45 -21.47
N GLY A 171 41.19 28.75 -21.74
CA GLY A 171 40.53 29.39 -22.87
C GLY A 171 41.35 29.40 -24.17
N ALA A 172 40.68 29.77 -25.26
CA ALA A 172 41.28 30.30 -26.47
C ALA A 172 40.35 31.35 -27.10
N ARG A 173 40.91 32.26 -27.91
CA ARG A 173 40.24 33.43 -28.49
C ARG A 173 39.83 33.22 -29.96
N GLU A 174 39.04 34.18 -30.46
CA GLU A 174 38.92 34.61 -31.87
C GLU A 174 38.22 33.69 -32.88
N GLY A 175 37.51 34.27 -33.86
CA GLY A 175 37.08 33.53 -35.07
C GLY A 175 35.71 33.78 -35.70
N ASN A 176 35.31 35.04 -35.90
CA ASN A 176 34.47 35.62 -36.97
C ASN A 176 33.57 34.74 -37.93
N ALA A 177 32.42 35.34 -38.31
CA ALA A 177 31.69 35.24 -39.61
C ALA A 177 30.66 34.11 -39.93
N SER A 178 29.40 34.57 -40.06
CA SER A 178 28.48 34.43 -41.23
C SER A 178 28.02 33.06 -41.79
N GLY A 179 26.68 32.90 -41.93
CA GLY A 179 26.05 32.15 -43.05
C GLY A 179 24.95 31.13 -42.70
N PRO A 180 23.71 31.23 -43.25
CA PRO A 180 22.62 30.27 -42.99
C PRO A 180 22.22 29.38 -44.19
N ALA A 181 21.95 28.09 -43.93
CA ALA A 181 21.10 27.16 -44.71
C ALA A 181 20.86 25.89 -43.84
N ALA A 182 19.69 25.28 -43.67
CA ALA A 182 18.58 24.89 -44.57
C ALA A 182 18.81 23.57 -45.35
N SER A 183 17.72 22.78 -45.48
CA SER A 183 17.61 21.40 -46.01
C SER A 183 18.07 20.28 -45.05
N SER A 184 17.32 19.24 -44.66
CA SER A 184 16.12 18.51 -45.16
C SER A 184 16.39 17.20 -45.93
N ARG A 185 15.64 16.14 -45.54
CA ARG A 185 15.51 14.82 -46.21
C ARG A 185 16.81 13.95 -46.15
N SER A 186 16.81 12.62 -46.29
CA SER A 186 15.76 11.67 -46.70
C SER A 186 16.09 10.21 -46.31
N ARG A 187 15.07 9.43 -45.93
CA ARG A 187 14.77 8.03 -46.39
C ARG A 187 15.71 6.82 -46.11
N GLN A 188 15.01 5.66 -46.05
CA GLN A 188 15.44 4.25 -46.24
C GLN A 188 16.16 3.60 -45.03
N ALA A 189 15.63 2.60 -44.31
CA ALA A 189 14.64 1.51 -44.50
C ALA A 189 15.20 0.15 -44.97
N SER A 190 14.71 -0.92 -44.32
CA SER A 190 14.96 -2.36 -44.60
C SER A 190 16.38 -2.84 -44.21
N VAL A 191 16.67 -4.10 -43.84
CA VAL A 191 16.11 -5.42 -44.22
C VAL A 191 16.34 -6.48 -43.11
N ARG A 192 15.61 -7.63 -43.13
CA ARG A 192 15.85 -8.94 -42.44
C ARG A 192 15.54 -9.00 -40.92
N SER A 193 14.73 -9.91 -40.35
CA SER A 193 14.46 -11.37 -40.55
C SER A 193 15.69 -12.25 -40.24
N ARG A 194 15.65 -13.36 -39.46
CA ARG A 194 14.56 -14.24 -38.97
C ARG A 194 15.05 -15.04 -37.70
N PRO A 195 14.50 -16.20 -37.21
CA PRO A 195 14.46 -16.51 -35.76
C PRO A 195 15.22 -17.79 -35.31
N THR A 196 15.26 -18.01 -33.98
CA THR A 196 15.62 -19.30 -33.33
C THR A 196 14.78 -19.45 -32.05
N ALA A 197 13.70 -20.25 -32.05
CA ALA A 197 13.64 -21.63 -31.53
C ALA A 197 14.20 -21.80 -30.08
N LEU A 198 13.33 -21.93 -29.06
CA LEU A 198 12.74 -23.18 -28.52
C LEU A 198 13.75 -24.15 -27.86
N GLN A 199 13.78 -24.17 -26.52
CA GLN A 199 14.16 -25.36 -25.75
C GLN A 199 13.65 -25.35 -24.27
N ARG A 200 12.80 -26.34 -23.96
CA ARG A 200 12.59 -27.00 -22.64
C ARG A 200 13.06 -28.45 -22.84
N PRO A 201 13.65 -29.16 -21.85
CA PRO A 201 12.94 -29.82 -20.72
C PRO A 201 13.69 -29.58 -19.38
N ALA A 202 13.51 -30.26 -18.24
CA ALA A 202 12.58 -31.30 -17.72
C ALA A 202 12.06 -30.82 -16.33
N ALA A 203 11.10 -31.40 -15.59
CA ALA A 203 10.54 -32.74 -15.43
C ALA A 203 11.46 -33.79 -14.75
N GLY A 204 11.81 -33.56 -13.47
CA GLY A 204 12.40 -34.57 -12.58
C GLY A 204 11.37 -35.15 -11.60
N ARG A 205 11.22 -36.48 -11.58
CA ARG A 205 10.35 -37.23 -10.65
C ARG A 205 11.20 -38.03 -9.65
N GLY A 206 10.67 -38.21 -8.44
CA GLY A 206 11.11 -39.23 -7.47
C GLY A 206 11.57 -38.63 -6.13
N SER A 207 11.40 -39.30 -4.99
CA SER A 207 10.55 -40.48 -4.70
C SER A 207 10.22 -40.50 -3.20
N ALA A 208 9.25 -41.32 -2.80
CA ALA A 208 8.67 -41.29 -1.45
C ALA A 208 9.60 -41.84 -0.35
N ARG A 209 9.42 -41.36 0.88
CA ARG A 209 9.57 -42.23 2.07
C ARG A 209 8.56 -41.93 3.16
N LYS A 210 7.70 -42.92 3.45
CA LYS A 210 6.79 -42.95 4.61
C LYS A 210 7.60 -43.03 5.91
N LYS A 211 7.07 -42.48 7.00
CA LYS A 211 7.08 -43.14 8.33
C LYS A 211 5.92 -42.61 9.18
N SER A 212 5.07 -43.54 9.61
CA SER A 212 3.92 -43.28 10.48
C SER A 212 4.26 -43.58 11.93
N ALA A 213 3.86 -42.71 12.87
CA ALA A 213 3.67 -42.96 14.30
C ALA A 213 3.17 -41.66 14.96
N ALA A 214 2.36 -41.64 16.01
CA ALA A 214 1.33 -42.59 16.45
C ALA A 214 0.32 -41.78 17.27
N ARG A 215 -0.96 -42.17 17.28
CA ARG A 215 -2.00 -41.56 18.12
C ARG A 215 -2.33 -42.52 19.26
N PRO A 216 -2.41 -42.03 20.51
CA PRO A 216 -3.36 -42.59 21.46
C PRO A 216 -4.29 -41.52 22.03
N THR A 217 -5.56 -41.88 22.13
CA THR A 217 -6.63 -41.17 22.84
C THR A 217 -6.77 -41.67 24.27
N GLN A 218 -6.96 -40.75 25.22
CA GLN A 218 -7.78 -40.86 26.45
C GLN A 218 -7.76 -39.46 27.12
N GLN A 219 -8.83 -38.74 27.46
CA GLN A 219 -10.17 -39.04 28.00
C GLN A 219 -10.17 -39.25 29.53
N ASN A 220 -11.10 -38.55 30.22
CA ASN A 220 -11.39 -38.53 31.67
C ASN A 220 -10.42 -37.68 32.55
N ALA A 221 -10.85 -36.99 33.63
CA ALA A 221 -12.19 -36.90 34.25
C ALA A 221 -12.53 -35.55 34.94
N ARG A 222 -13.82 -35.21 34.87
CA ARG A 222 -14.68 -34.56 35.89
C ARG A 222 -14.05 -34.02 37.19
N ARG A 223 -14.25 -32.72 37.44
CA ARG A 223 -14.83 -32.09 38.66
C ARG A 223 -15.15 -30.63 38.30
N GLY A 224 -16.28 -30.00 38.66
CA GLY A 224 -17.41 -30.49 39.44
C GLY A 224 -17.88 -29.49 40.50
N ARG A 225 -18.54 -28.39 40.11
CA ARG A 225 -19.44 -27.66 41.01
C ARG A 225 -20.54 -26.89 40.26
N ARG A 226 -21.78 -27.33 40.46
CA ARG A 226 -22.99 -26.53 40.27
C ARG A 226 -23.31 -25.84 41.59
N THR A 227 -23.72 -24.58 41.55
CA THR A 227 -24.63 -23.97 42.53
C THR A 227 -25.60 -23.06 41.77
N ALA A 228 -26.86 -23.04 42.22
CA ALA A 228 -28.02 -22.56 41.48
C ALA A 228 -28.20 -21.03 41.48
N PRO A 229 -29.02 -20.46 40.56
CA PRO A 229 -29.43 -19.06 40.64
C PRO A 229 -30.36 -18.82 41.84
N LEU A 230 -30.28 -17.63 42.43
CA LEU A 230 -31.15 -17.17 43.51
C LEU A 230 -32.41 -16.49 42.95
N LEU A 231 -33.49 -16.57 43.72
CA LEU A 231 -34.87 -16.40 43.26
C LEU A 231 -35.36 -14.95 43.24
N SER A 232 -36.34 -14.75 42.36
CA SER A 232 -37.43 -13.77 42.36
C SER A 232 -37.66 -12.94 43.62
N GLY A 233 -37.66 -11.61 43.45
CA GLY A 233 -38.20 -10.65 44.43
C GLY A 233 -39.33 -9.82 43.81
N THR A 234 -40.59 -10.20 44.05
CA THR A 234 -41.78 -9.43 43.66
C THR A 234 -42.38 -8.72 44.88
N ALA A 235 -42.43 -7.38 44.89
CA ALA A 235 -43.12 -6.61 45.93
C ALA A 235 -43.71 -5.27 45.44
N LYS A 236 -45.03 -5.29 45.19
CA LYS A 236 -46.06 -4.23 45.27
C LYS A 236 -45.70 -2.73 45.09
N PRO A 237 -46.42 -2.00 44.21
CA PRO A 237 -46.60 -0.56 44.34
C PRO A 237 -47.58 -0.20 45.48
N ARG A 238 -47.41 0.98 46.08
CA ARG A 238 -48.27 1.52 47.16
C ARG A 238 -49.26 2.54 46.58
N LYS A 239 -50.53 2.50 47.01
CA LYS A 239 -51.62 3.37 46.53
C LYS A 239 -51.66 4.73 47.24
N SER A 240 -52.21 5.71 46.52
CA SER A 240 -53.13 6.79 46.94
C SER A 240 -52.70 7.83 47.98
N GLY A 241 -52.89 9.11 47.64
CA GLY A 241 -52.85 10.23 48.58
C GLY A 241 -53.27 11.57 47.97
N ARG A 242 -54.57 11.71 47.67
CA ARG A 242 -55.37 12.93 47.39
C ARG A 242 -54.77 13.98 46.44
#